data_AF-A0A7R9HAR2-F1
#
_entry.id   AF-A0A7R9HAR2-F1
#
_cell.length_a   1.000
_cell.length_b   1.000
_cell.length_c   1.000
_cell.angle_alpha   90.00
_cell.angle_beta   90.00
_cell.angle_gamma   90.00
#
_symmetry.space_group_name_H-M   'P 1'
#
loop_
_entity.id
_entity.type
_entity.pdbx_description
1 polymer ?
#
loop_
_entity_poly.entity_id
_entity_poly.type
_entity_poly.pdbx_seq_one_letter_code
_entity_poly.pdbx_strand_id
1 'polypeptide(L)'
;MSQNKEETKKTRRFTTAQIAELVDYMSTHSDLASGRFSCAMGNSAMDRQWEALSKILEEHGPKKTVAQWKTVWRDLKCKVRARLADVNRASRATGNTTYAPPLTEIEKKVLAIIGTASAIGVPSMEEHGLEVAVLEEQPIDIEISFPLPSEFEWIEPHAESLPGPSSVRNVTPPLAQPNKPENFLSSSSKKRKRHTDVEELDSAVKLFQGIQERQNSTNKELATAISKLASAQEGLQSVASTIDKAVAAQLESNNLQAEANRLQSEANRLQTEANRNITALLTEFLLDRQRNKGILSHSSLVATFSKKSYSSEYLQTN
;
A
#
# COMPACT_ATOMS: atom_id res chain seq x y z
N MET A 1 -57.62 5.74 -1.24
CA MET A 1 -56.64 5.37 -0.21
C MET A 1 -56.09 4.00 -0.59
N SER A 2 -54.94 3.96 -1.26
CA SER A 2 -54.27 2.72 -1.64
C SER A 2 -52.90 2.71 -0.97
N GLN A 3 -52.64 1.66 -0.21
CA GLN A 3 -51.51 1.51 0.69
C GLN A 3 -50.19 1.45 -0.09
N ASN A 4 -49.26 2.38 0.22
CA ASN A 4 -47.86 2.24 -0.17
C ASN A 4 -47.21 1.18 0.74
N LYS A 5 -46.92 0.03 0.14
CA LYS A 5 -46.19 -1.06 0.77
C LYS A 5 -44.70 -0.72 0.69
N GLU A 6 -44.12 -0.35 1.82
CA GLU A 6 -42.69 -0.04 1.95
C GLU A 6 -41.89 -1.35 1.82
N GLU A 7 -41.49 -1.67 0.59
CA GLU A 7 -40.60 -2.78 0.31
C GLU A 7 -39.22 -2.49 0.92
N THR A 8 -38.83 -3.28 1.92
CA THR A 8 -37.44 -3.36 2.37
C THR A 8 -36.58 -3.82 1.20
N LYS A 9 -35.92 -2.88 0.52
CA LYS A 9 -35.04 -3.15 -0.63
C LYS A 9 -33.95 -4.14 -0.24
N LYS A 10 -34.15 -5.42 -0.57
CA LYS A 10 -33.10 -6.45 -0.55
C LYS A 10 -31.92 -5.93 -1.36
N THR A 11 -30.76 -5.77 -0.72
CA THR A 11 -29.54 -5.30 -1.39
C THR A 11 -29.21 -6.27 -2.53
N ARG A 12 -29.26 -5.78 -3.78
CA ARG A 12 -28.92 -6.58 -4.95
C ARG A 12 -27.45 -7.05 -4.83
N ARG A 13 -27.21 -8.34 -5.10
CA ARG A 13 -25.86 -8.91 -5.13
C ARG A 13 -25.03 -8.23 -6.21
N PHE A 14 -23.71 -8.22 -6.01
CA PHE A 14 -22.74 -7.73 -7.00
C PHE A 14 -22.75 -8.66 -8.22
N THR A 15 -22.70 -8.08 -9.41
CA THR A 15 -22.61 -8.84 -10.65
C THR A 15 -21.19 -9.36 -10.83
N THR A 16 -21.02 -10.55 -11.43
CA THR A 16 -19.69 -11.12 -11.74
C THR A 16 -18.83 -10.17 -12.57
N ALA A 17 -19.43 -9.44 -13.52
CA ALA A 17 -18.75 -8.41 -14.32
C ALA A 17 -18.17 -7.28 -13.45
N GLN A 18 -18.92 -6.81 -12.45
CA GLN A 18 -18.42 -5.78 -11.53
C GLN A 18 -17.25 -6.29 -10.66
N ILE A 19 -17.26 -7.58 -10.30
CA ILE A 19 -16.16 -8.18 -9.54
C ILE A 19 -14.92 -8.32 -10.43
N ALA A 20 -15.08 -8.71 -11.69
CA ALA A 20 -13.97 -8.81 -12.63
C ALA A 20 -13.31 -7.43 -12.86
N GLU A 21 -14.11 -6.40 -13.11
CA GLU A 21 -13.65 -5.01 -13.29
C GLU A 21 -12.96 -4.47 -12.02
N LEU A 22 -13.52 -4.76 -10.84
CA LEU A 22 -12.89 -4.42 -9.57
C LEU A 22 -11.50 -5.03 -9.44
N VAL A 23 -11.34 -6.30 -9.81
CA VAL A 23 -10.05 -6.99 -9.74
C VAL A 23 -9.06 -6.44 -10.75
N ASP A 24 -9.51 -6.12 -11.97
CA ASP A 24 -8.66 -5.53 -13.01
C ASP A 24 -8.14 -4.15 -12.63
N TYR A 25 -9.00 -3.31 -12.06
CA TYR A 25 -8.62 -2.01 -11.53
C TYR A 25 -7.60 -2.14 -10.38
N MET A 26 -7.77 -3.12 -9.51
CA MET A 26 -6.85 -3.41 -8.40
C MET A 26 -5.49 -3.93 -8.87
N SER A 27 -5.41 -4.64 -10.00
CA SER A 27 -4.12 -5.02 -10.59
C SER A 27 -3.33 -3.83 -11.13
N THR A 28 -4.02 -2.82 -11.68
CA THR A 28 -3.39 -1.60 -12.20
C THR A 28 -2.96 -0.65 -11.08
N HIS A 29 -3.64 -0.69 -9.93
CA HIS A 29 -3.38 0.20 -8.78
C HIS A 29 -2.96 -0.61 -7.54
N SER A 30 -1.75 -1.16 -7.55
CA SER A 30 -1.20 -1.99 -6.46
C SER A 30 -1.22 -1.28 -5.09
N ASP A 31 -1.01 0.04 -5.07
CA ASP A 31 -1.01 0.84 -3.83
C ASP A 31 -2.39 0.87 -3.17
N LEU A 32 -3.45 1.01 -3.99
CA LEU A 32 -4.84 0.94 -3.56
C LEU A 32 -5.21 -0.46 -3.06
N ALA A 33 -4.74 -1.48 -3.76
CA ALA A 33 -5.03 -2.87 -3.44
C ALA A 33 -4.38 -3.34 -2.13
N SER A 34 -3.13 -2.91 -1.91
CA SER A 34 -2.31 -3.18 -0.73
C SER A 34 -2.74 -2.35 0.49
N GLY A 35 -3.33 -1.17 0.25
CA GLY A 35 -3.72 -0.24 1.31
C GLY A 35 -2.53 0.45 1.97
N ARG A 36 -1.38 0.48 1.28
CA ARG A 36 -0.12 1.04 1.78
C ARG A 36 0.05 2.46 1.23
N PHE A 37 -0.62 3.44 1.82
CA PHE A 37 -0.30 4.84 1.60
C PHE A 37 0.38 5.39 2.86
N SER A 38 1.71 5.52 2.83
CA SER A 38 2.52 5.90 4.01
C SER A 38 2.56 7.41 4.30
N CYS A 39 1.74 8.21 3.61
CA CYS A 39 1.75 9.68 3.73
C CYS A 39 0.54 10.18 4.55
N ALA A 40 0.71 11.28 5.30
CA ALA A 40 -0.37 11.95 6.03
C ALA A 40 -1.56 12.38 5.13
N MET A 41 -1.31 12.66 3.85
CA MET A 41 -2.35 12.91 2.82
C MET A 41 -2.77 11.65 2.06
N GLY A 42 -2.19 10.49 2.35
CA GLY A 42 -2.44 9.23 1.67
C GLY A 42 -3.89 8.76 1.80
N ASN A 43 -4.54 9.04 2.93
CA ASN A 43 -5.93 8.66 3.16
C ASN A 43 -6.91 9.38 2.22
N SER A 44 -6.69 10.67 1.95
CA SER A 44 -7.57 11.43 1.04
C SER A 44 -7.34 11.06 -0.42
N ALA A 45 -6.09 10.75 -0.81
CA ALA A 45 -5.78 10.22 -2.13
C ALA A 45 -6.40 8.83 -2.35
N MET A 46 -6.35 7.97 -1.34
CA MET A 46 -7.00 6.66 -1.35
C MET A 46 -8.52 6.78 -1.52
N ASP A 47 -9.16 7.66 -0.74
CA ASP A 47 -10.61 7.85 -0.84
C ASP A 47 -11.02 8.37 -2.23
N ARG A 48 -10.26 9.28 -2.84
CA ARG A 48 -10.47 9.72 -4.22
C ARG A 48 -10.37 8.59 -5.24
N GLN A 49 -9.39 7.69 -5.09
CA GLN A 49 -9.26 6.52 -5.97
C GLN A 49 -10.44 5.55 -5.81
N TRP A 50 -10.89 5.32 -4.59
CA TRP A 50 -12.10 4.52 -4.36
C TRP A 50 -13.36 5.16 -4.92
N GLU A 51 -13.49 6.48 -4.84
CA GLU A 51 -14.61 7.22 -5.46
C GLU A 51 -14.58 7.09 -6.99
N ALA A 52 -13.40 7.25 -7.61
CA ALA A 52 -13.24 7.06 -9.06
C ALA A 52 -13.63 5.63 -9.48
N LEU A 53 -13.15 4.63 -8.75
CA LEU A 53 -13.50 3.23 -8.98
C LEU A 53 -15.00 2.97 -8.81
N SER A 54 -15.65 3.54 -7.79
CA SER A 54 -17.10 3.37 -7.62
C SER A 54 -17.89 3.89 -8.83
N LYS A 55 -17.45 4.98 -9.46
CA LYS A 55 -18.11 5.53 -10.66
C LYS A 55 -17.97 4.57 -11.84
N ILE A 56 -16.79 4.01 -12.07
CA ILE A 56 -16.55 3.01 -13.13
C ILE A 56 -17.44 1.77 -12.90
N LEU A 57 -17.49 1.26 -11.68
CA LEU A 57 -18.27 0.06 -11.35
C LEU A 57 -19.80 0.28 -11.39
N GLU A 58 -20.25 1.52 -11.23
CA GLU A 58 -21.65 1.92 -11.39
C GLU A 58 -22.14 1.78 -12.83
N GLU A 59 -21.27 1.95 -13.83
CA GLU A 59 -21.62 1.79 -15.25
C GLU A 59 -21.96 0.33 -15.58
N HIS A 60 -21.33 -0.62 -14.88
CA HIS A 60 -21.49 -2.06 -15.10
C HIS A 60 -22.60 -2.71 -14.25
N GLY A 61 -23.35 -1.97 -13.42
CA GLY A 61 -24.41 -2.59 -12.63
C GLY A 61 -25.04 -1.76 -11.50
N PRO A 62 -25.51 -2.42 -10.42
CA PRO A 62 -26.20 -1.74 -9.33
C PRO A 62 -25.30 -0.72 -8.60
N LYS A 63 -25.87 0.47 -8.33
CA LYS A 63 -25.19 1.53 -7.58
C LYS A 63 -24.90 1.13 -6.14
N LYS A 64 -23.66 1.33 -5.70
CA LYS A 64 -23.16 0.89 -4.41
C LYS A 64 -22.14 1.87 -3.87
N THR A 65 -22.11 2.00 -2.56
CA THR A 65 -21.23 2.97 -1.89
C THR A 65 -19.79 2.47 -1.83
N VAL A 66 -18.84 3.40 -1.76
CA VAL A 66 -17.41 3.11 -1.56
C VAL A 66 -17.16 2.17 -0.38
N ALA A 67 -17.88 2.34 0.73
CA ALA A 67 -17.77 1.47 1.90
C ALA A 67 -18.14 0.00 1.59
N GLN A 68 -19.13 -0.21 0.72
CA GLN A 68 -19.52 -1.55 0.27
C GLN A 68 -18.43 -2.17 -0.62
N TRP A 69 -17.82 -1.38 -1.52
CA TRP A 69 -16.71 -1.86 -2.36
C TRP A 69 -15.46 -2.21 -1.55
N LYS A 70 -15.10 -1.40 -0.55
CA LYS A 70 -14.02 -1.71 0.40
C LYS A 70 -14.27 -3.03 1.14
N THR A 71 -15.52 -3.29 1.53
CA THR A 71 -15.93 -4.55 2.19
C THR A 71 -15.82 -5.73 1.25
N VAL A 72 -16.31 -5.60 0.00
CA VAL A 72 -16.20 -6.65 -1.02
C VAL A 72 -14.75 -7.01 -1.29
N TRP A 73 -13.88 -6.01 -1.44
CA TRP A 73 -12.45 -6.24 -1.67
C TRP A 73 -11.83 -7.00 -0.49
N ARG A 74 -12.13 -6.61 0.75
CA ARG A 74 -11.69 -7.32 1.96
C ARG A 74 -12.17 -8.78 1.95
N ASP A 75 -13.46 -9.01 1.73
CA ASP A 75 -14.06 -10.34 1.74
C ASP A 75 -13.50 -11.21 0.60
N LEU A 76 -13.25 -10.63 -0.57
CA LEU A 76 -12.66 -11.30 -1.71
C LEU A 76 -11.25 -11.80 -1.37
N LYS A 77 -10.41 -10.96 -0.76
CA LYS A 77 -9.09 -11.37 -0.28
C LYS A 77 -9.17 -12.51 0.73
N CYS A 78 -10.09 -12.45 1.69
CA CYS A 78 -10.29 -13.52 2.68
C CYS A 78 -10.74 -14.84 2.01
N LYS A 79 -11.70 -14.78 1.09
CA LYS A 79 -12.18 -15.95 0.34
C LYS A 79 -11.08 -16.59 -0.48
N VAL A 80 -10.29 -15.78 -1.18
CA VAL A 80 -9.16 -16.25 -2.00
C VAL A 80 -8.10 -16.94 -1.13
N ARG A 81 -7.77 -16.39 0.04
CA ARG A 81 -6.84 -17.03 0.98
C ARG A 81 -7.36 -18.35 1.52
N ALA A 82 -8.64 -18.40 1.91
CA ALA A 82 -9.28 -19.62 2.37
C ALA A 82 -9.27 -20.70 1.26
N ARG A 83 -9.59 -20.32 0.02
CA ARG A 83 -9.54 -21.23 -1.12
C ARG A 83 -8.14 -21.74 -1.42
N LEU A 84 -7.12 -20.88 -1.37
CA LEU A 84 -5.73 -21.31 -1.52
C LEU A 84 -5.33 -22.30 -0.42
N ALA A 85 -5.73 -22.06 0.83
CA ALA A 85 -5.47 -22.96 1.94
C ALA A 85 -6.17 -24.33 1.75
N ASP A 86 -7.39 -24.34 1.23
CA ASP A 86 -8.13 -25.57 0.92
C ASP A 86 -7.43 -26.37 -0.19
N VAL A 87 -7.01 -25.71 -1.29
CA VAL A 87 -6.27 -26.36 -2.39
C VAL A 87 -4.96 -26.94 -1.88
N ASN A 88 -4.22 -26.20 -1.05
CA ASN A 88 -2.97 -26.68 -0.46
C ASN A 88 -3.17 -27.82 0.53
N ARG A 89 -4.28 -27.83 1.27
CA ARG A 89 -4.62 -28.95 2.17
C ARG A 89 -4.95 -30.20 1.36
N ALA A 90 -5.70 -30.06 0.28
CA ALA A 90 -6.02 -31.16 -0.63
C ALA A 90 -4.76 -31.73 -1.31
N SER A 91 -3.80 -30.89 -1.69
CA SER A 91 -2.55 -31.37 -2.32
C SER A 91 -1.62 -32.10 -1.34
N ARG A 92 -1.67 -31.74 -0.04
CA ARG A 92 -0.84 -32.36 1.01
C ARG A 92 -1.49 -33.59 1.68
N ALA A 93 -2.79 -33.81 1.47
CA ALA A 93 -3.51 -34.93 2.06
C ALA A 93 -3.07 -36.25 1.40
N THR A 94 -2.33 -37.07 2.15
CA THR A 94 -1.95 -38.43 1.71
C THR A 94 -2.92 -39.43 2.34
N GLY A 95 -3.62 -40.23 1.54
CA GLY A 95 -4.45 -41.36 2.00
C GLY A 95 -5.96 -41.15 1.94
N ASN A 96 -6.47 -39.91 1.85
CA ASN A 96 -7.87 -39.63 1.52
C ASN A 96 -7.95 -38.35 0.68
N THR A 97 -8.07 -38.48 -0.64
CA THR A 97 -8.06 -37.33 -1.54
C THR A 97 -9.41 -36.61 -1.49
N THR A 98 -9.47 -35.48 -0.78
CA THR A 98 -10.55 -34.52 -0.97
C THR A 98 -10.19 -33.66 -2.17
N TYR A 99 -10.79 -33.92 -3.34
CA TYR A 99 -10.57 -33.11 -4.54
C TYR A 99 -11.02 -31.66 -4.28
N ALA A 100 -10.06 -30.73 -4.27
CA ALA A 100 -10.34 -29.30 -4.27
C ALA A 100 -10.27 -28.78 -5.72
N PRO A 101 -11.34 -28.12 -6.23
CA PRO A 101 -11.29 -27.50 -7.55
C PRO A 101 -10.15 -26.48 -7.67
N PRO A 102 -9.51 -26.37 -8.85
CA PRO A 102 -8.46 -25.38 -9.07
C PRO A 102 -9.03 -23.95 -8.96
N LEU A 103 -8.18 -23.02 -8.54
CA LEU A 103 -8.53 -21.61 -8.40
C LEU A 103 -9.03 -21.03 -9.74
N THR A 104 -10.11 -20.26 -9.65
CA THR A 104 -10.66 -19.52 -10.78
C THR A 104 -9.72 -18.40 -11.23
N GLU A 105 -9.88 -17.94 -12.48
CA GLU A 105 -9.01 -16.90 -13.05
C GLU A 105 -9.02 -15.60 -12.23
N ILE A 106 -10.19 -15.23 -11.69
CA ILE A 106 -10.35 -14.05 -10.83
C ILE A 106 -9.58 -14.25 -9.51
N GLU A 107 -9.63 -15.44 -8.92
CA GLU A 107 -8.92 -15.74 -7.68
C GLU A 107 -7.40 -15.74 -7.86
N LYS A 108 -6.91 -16.23 -9.00
CA LYS A 108 -5.49 -16.17 -9.38
C LYS A 108 -5.00 -14.72 -9.53
N LYS A 109 -5.77 -13.87 -10.21
CA LYS A 109 -5.46 -12.44 -10.32
C LYS A 109 -5.39 -11.77 -8.95
N VAL A 110 -6.35 -12.05 -8.07
CA VAL A 110 -6.33 -11.51 -6.70
C VAL A 110 -5.11 -12.00 -5.93
N LEU A 111 -4.69 -13.26 -6.08
CA LEU A 111 -3.46 -13.80 -5.46
C LEU A 111 -2.21 -13.07 -5.94
N ALA A 112 -2.11 -12.77 -7.24
CA ALA A 112 -1.00 -12.01 -7.78
C ALA A 112 -0.88 -10.61 -7.15
N ILE A 113 -2.02 -9.99 -6.84
CA ILE A 113 -2.08 -8.65 -6.23
C ILE A 113 -1.71 -8.67 -4.73
N ILE A 114 -2.21 -9.65 -3.96
CA ILE A 114 -2.01 -9.69 -2.50
C ILE A 114 -0.73 -10.39 -2.06
N GLY A 115 -0.11 -11.16 -2.94
CA GLY A 115 1.02 -12.04 -2.63
C GLY A 115 0.60 -13.30 -1.88
N THR A 116 1.34 -14.39 -2.10
CA THR A 116 1.09 -15.69 -1.47
C THR A 116 1.66 -15.80 -0.05
N ALA A 117 2.54 -14.86 0.33
CA ALA A 117 3.34 -14.89 1.55
C ALA A 117 2.55 -14.89 2.88
N SER A 118 1.28 -14.47 2.89
CA SER A 118 0.46 -14.47 4.12
C SER A 118 -0.45 -15.68 4.26
N ALA A 119 -0.58 -16.54 3.24
CA ALA A 119 -1.41 -17.75 3.28
C ALA A 119 -0.57 -19.03 3.33
N ILE A 120 0.67 -18.94 2.87
CA ILE A 120 1.66 -20.00 2.97
C ILE A 120 2.54 -19.61 4.16
N GLY A 121 2.32 -20.24 5.33
CA GLY A 121 3.38 -20.25 6.34
C GLY A 121 4.64 -20.73 5.63
N VAL A 122 5.67 -19.88 5.62
CA VAL A 122 6.88 -19.97 4.78
C VAL A 122 7.15 -21.42 4.36
N PRO A 123 6.91 -21.79 3.09
CA PRO A 123 7.43 -23.06 2.62
C PRO A 123 8.93 -22.88 2.65
N SER A 124 9.57 -23.75 3.44
CA SER A 124 11.00 -24.01 3.41
C SER A 124 11.51 -23.79 1.98
N MET A 125 12.40 -22.82 1.86
CA MET A 125 13.06 -22.43 0.62
C MET A 125 13.64 -23.70 0.01
N GLU A 126 12.97 -24.25 -1.00
CA GLU A 126 13.54 -25.31 -1.82
C GLU A 126 14.79 -24.72 -2.46
N GLU A 127 15.92 -25.22 -1.97
CA GLU A 127 17.26 -25.07 -2.53
C GLU A 127 17.18 -25.15 -4.06
N HIS A 128 17.18 -23.99 -4.70
CA HIS A 128 17.64 -23.92 -6.06
C HIS A 128 19.15 -23.96 -5.97
N GLY A 129 19.71 -25.10 -6.38
CA GLY A 129 21.14 -25.32 -6.51
C GLY A 129 21.76 -24.19 -7.33
N LEU A 130 22.34 -23.23 -6.63
CA LEU A 130 23.34 -22.33 -7.17
C LEU A 130 24.67 -23.04 -6.96
N GLU A 131 25.26 -23.44 -8.08
CA GLU A 131 26.65 -23.84 -8.18
C GLU A 131 27.52 -22.68 -7.69
N VAL A 132 27.88 -22.70 -6.41
CA VAL A 132 28.84 -21.78 -5.80
C VAL A 132 30.15 -22.52 -5.67
N ALA A 133 31.13 -22.04 -6.43
CA ALA A 133 32.51 -22.44 -6.38
C ALA A 133 33.03 -22.40 -4.93
N VAL A 134 33.68 -23.51 -4.58
CA VAL A 134 34.52 -23.76 -3.40
C VAL A 134 35.33 -22.53 -3.02
N LEU A 135 35.18 -22.03 -1.78
CA LEU A 135 36.28 -21.54 -0.94
C LEU A 135 35.91 -21.63 0.55
N GLU A 136 36.54 -22.61 1.21
CA GLU A 136 37.19 -22.56 2.53
C GLU A 136 36.35 -22.33 3.82
N GLU A 137 36.27 -23.39 4.61
CA GLU A 137 35.68 -23.48 5.95
C GLU A 137 36.47 -22.68 7.01
N GLN A 138 35.75 -22.05 7.94
CA GLN A 138 36.20 -21.90 9.33
C GLN A 138 34.99 -22.08 10.29
N PRO A 139 35.09 -22.94 11.33
CA PRO A 139 33.99 -23.27 12.21
C PRO A 139 33.91 -22.29 13.40
N ILE A 140 32.72 -21.79 13.71
CA ILE A 140 32.44 -21.19 15.03
C ILE A 140 31.12 -21.74 15.52
N ASP A 141 31.22 -22.65 16.50
CA ASP A 141 30.13 -23.15 17.31
C ASP A 141 29.50 -22.00 18.10
N ILE A 142 28.20 -21.74 17.88
CA ILE A 142 27.39 -21.01 18.86
C ILE A 142 26.08 -21.76 19.04
N GLU A 143 26.10 -22.58 20.08
CA GLU A 143 24.94 -23.18 20.72
C GLU A 143 24.10 -22.05 21.35
N ILE A 144 22.96 -21.70 20.77
CA ILE A 144 21.96 -20.83 21.42
C ILE A 144 20.69 -21.65 21.61
N SER A 145 20.62 -22.24 22.80
CA SER A 145 19.43 -22.84 23.40
C SER A 145 18.33 -21.77 23.55
N PHE A 146 17.22 -21.93 22.83
CA PHE A 146 16.02 -21.12 23.04
C PHE A 146 15.10 -21.84 24.03
N PRO A 147 14.74 -21.23 25.17
CA PRO A 147 13.84 -21.84 26.14
C PRO A 147 12.41 -21.84 25.60
N LEU A 148 11.78 -23.01 25.57
CA LEU A 148 10.34 -23.19 25.39
C LEU A 148 9.57 -22.52 26.54
N PRO A 149 8.60 -21.62 26.28
CA PRO A 149 7.54 -21.37 27.23
C PRO A 149 6.47 -22.46 27.09
N SER A 150 6.42 -23.27 28.14
CA SER A 150 5.37 -24.21 28.50
C SER A 150 3.98 -23.55 28.56
N GLU A 151 2.97 -24.30 28.13
CA GLU A 151 1.55 -24.21 28.49
C GLU A 151 0.79 -22.90 28.17
N PHE A 152 0.27 -22.85 26.95
CA PHE A 152 -0.89 -22.02 26.61
C PHE A 152 -2.16 -22.81 26.93
N GLU A 153 -2.76 -22.54 28.10
CA GLU A 153 -4.08 -23.05 28.47
C GLU A 153 -5.15 -22.47 27.53
N TRP A 154 -5.70 -23.34 26.68
CA TRP A 154 -6.89 -23.03 25.89
C TRP A 154 -8.12 -23.07 26.80
N ILE A 155 -8.75 -21.91 27.03
CA ILE A 155 -10.09 -21.85 27.63
C ILE A 155 -11.11 -21.97 26.51
N GLU A 156 -11.78 -23.12 26.44
CA GLU A 156 -12.96 -23.35 25.60
C GLU A 156 -14.18 -22.57 26.14
N PRO A 157 -14.95 -21.87 25.29
CA PRO A 157 -16.21 -21.26 25.70
C PRO A 157 -17.32 -22.32 25.75
N HIS A 158 -17.69 -22.74 26.95
CA HIS A 158 -18.90 -23.52 27.18
C HIS A 158 -20.16 -22.66 26.97
N ALA A 159 -21.07 -23.22 26.18
CA ALA A 159 -22.40 -22.71 25.92
C ALA A 159 -23.32 -22.93 27.13
N GLU A 160 -24.08 -21.90 27.54
CA GLU A 160 -25.39 -22.12 28.13
C GLU A 160 -26.34 -20.91 27.95
N SER A 161 -27.40 -21.20 27.19
CA SER A 161 -28.78 -20.72 27.20
C SER A 161 -29.16 -19.24 27.46
N LEU A 162 -29.96 -18.76 26.50
CA LEU A 162 -30.89 -17.62 26.50
C LEU A 162 -31.81 -17.56 27.74
N PRO A 163 -32.41 -16.38 27.99
CA PRO A 163 -33.83 -16.27 27.67
C PRO A 163 -34.15 -15.08 26.75
N GLY A 164 -35.16 -15.30 25.91
CA GLY A 164 -35.65 -14.41 24.85
C GLY A 164 -36.68 -13.35 25.28
N PRO A 165 -37.37 -12.72 24.30
CA PRO A 165 -37.66 -11.29 24.33
C PRO A 165 -39.16 -10.91 24.31
N SER A 166 -39.47 -9.67 24.68
CA SER A 166 -40.64 -8.85 24.27
C SER A 166 -40.56 -7.51 25.01
N SER A 167 -40.99 -6.33 24.57
CA SER A 167 -41.62 -5.77 23.36
C SER A 167 -41.83 -4.27 23.74
N VAL A 168 -41.61 -3.23 22.92
CA VAL A 168 -42.63 -2.57 22.08
C VAL A 168 -42.12 -1.16 21.67
N ARG A 169 -42.17 -0.91 20.35
CA ARG A 169 -42.42 0.33 19.55
C ARG A 169 -41.48 1.55 19.56
N ASN A 170 -40.92 1.76 18.36
CA ASN A 170 -40.70 3.04 17.69
C ASN A 170 -42.01 3.80 17.39
N VAL A 171 -41.92 5.13 17.38
CA VAL A 171 -42.69 6.02 16.47
C VAL A 171 -41.77 7.16 16.02
N THR A 172 -41.70 7.38 14.70
CA THR A 172 -40.98 8.45 13.98
C THR A 172 -41.95 9.62 13.70
N PRO A 173 -41.47 10.84 13.35
CA PRO A 173 -42.18 12.13 13.45
C PRO A 173 -42.96 12.51 12.17
N PRO A 174 -43.61 13.70 12.16
CA PRO A 174 -43.46 14.53 10.96
C PRO A 174 -43.37 16.05 11.19
N LEU A 175 -42.53 16.65 10.34
CA LEU A 175 -42.62 17.91 9.58
C LEU A 175 -43.16 19.21 10.20
N ALA A 176 -42.37 20.25 9.96
CA ALA A 176 -42.65 21.67 10.14
C ALA A 176 -43.64 22.26 9.11
N GLN A 177 -44.44 23.24 9.57
CA GLN A 177 -44.79 24.57 8.99
C GLN A 177 -46.11 25.07 9.62
N PRO A 178 -46.50 26.37 9.59
CA PRO A 178 -45.76 27.64 9.74
C PRO A 178 -46.32 28.50 10.92
N ASN A 179 -45.50 29.31 11.59
CA ASN A 179 -46.00 30.28 12.58
C ASN A 179 -46.43 31.60 11.88
N LYS A 180 -47.72 31.94 11.97
CA LYS A 180 -48.27 33.30 11.85
C LYS A 180 -48.70 33.75 13.26
N PRO A 181 -48.42 34.99 13.71
CA PRO A 181 -48.83 35.44 15.03
C PRO A 181 -50.22 36.08 14.95
N GLU A 182 -51.18 35.58 15.71
CA GLU A 182 -52.39 36.35 16.04
C GLU A 182 -52.63 36.33 17.55
N ASN A 183 -52.53 37.54 18.10
CA ASN A 183 -52.97 37.94 19.42
C ASN A 183 -54.45 37.63 19.61
N PHE A 184 -54.82 36.98 20.71
CA PHE A 184 -56.07 37.31 21.40
C PHE A 184 -55.86 37.26 22.92
N LEU A 185 -56.08 38.42 23.52
CA LEU A 185 -56.17 38.68 24.94
C LEU A 185 -57.27 37.84 25.58
N SER A 186 -57.01 37.21 26.73
CA SER A 186 -57.84 37.41 27.92
C SER A 186 -57.27 36.77 29.20
N SER A 187 -56.96 37.65 30.16
CA SER A 187 -57.49 37.60 31.53
C SER A 187 -57.51 36.25 32.26
N SER A 188 -56.61 36.09 33.24
CA SER A 188 -57.03 35.64 34.57
C SER A 188 -56.04 36.06 35.66
N SER A 189 -56.54 36.90 36.56
CA SER A 189 -55.89 37.37 37.77
C SER A 189 -55.38 36.23 38.65
N LYS A 190 -54.07 36.12 38.83
CA LYS A 190 -53.48 35.54 40.05
C LYS A 190 -52.38 36.45 40.58
N LYS A 191 -52.81 37.25 41.55
CA LYS A 191 -52.02 37.96 42.56
C LYS A 191 -51.08 36.93 43.24
N ARG A 192 -49.84 36.79 42.77
CA ARG A 192 -48.78 36.03 43.46
C ARG A 192 -47.54 36.92 43.61
N LYS A 193 -47.29 37.30 44.87
CA LYS A 193 -45.98 37.43 45.53
C LYS A 193 -44.80 37.89 44.65
N ARG A 194 -44.64 39.21 44.50
CA ARG A 194 -43.49 39.86 43.81
C ARG A 194 -42.15 39.83 44.57
N HIS A 195 -41.92 38.85 45.45
CA HIS A 195 -40.67 38.79 46.23
C HIS A 195 -39.79 37.59 45.86
N THR A 196 -40.22 36.75 44.92
CA THR A 196 -39.47 35.58 44.43
C THR A 196 -38.90 35.76 43.03
N ASP A 197 -39.48 36.66 42.22
CA ASP A 197 -39.11 36.81 40.79
C ASP A 197 -37.79 37.56 40.58
N VAL A 198 -37.34 38.37 41.55
CA VAL A 198 -36.09 39.15 41.44
C VAL A 198 -34.86 38.27 41.72
N GLU A 199 -34.96 37.33 42.67
CA GLU A 199 -33.87 36.38 42.94
C GLU A 199 -33.71 35.34 41.82
N GLU A 200 -34.81 34.96 41.16
CA GLU A 200 -34.77 34.09 39.99
C GLU A 200 -34.14 34.79 38.78
N LEU A 201 -34.39 36.10 38.61
CA LEU A 201 -33.75 36.92 37.58
C LEU A 201 -32.25 37.14 37.86
N ASP A 202 -31.86 37.43 39.10
CA ASP A 202 -30.46 37.56 39.51
C ASP A 202 -29.69 36.25 39.31
N SER A 203 -30.33 35.12 39.60
CA SER A 203 -29.78 33.78 39.33
C SER A 203 -29.61 33.52 37.83
N ALA A 204 -30.58 33.92 37.00
CA ALA A 204 -30.50 33.78 35.55
C ALA A 204 -29.40 34.66 34.93
N VAL A 205 -29.23 35.90 35.42
CA VAL A 205 -28.15 36.80 34.99
C VAL A 205 -26.78 36.24 35.35
N LYS A 206 -26.61 35.72 36.57
CA LYS A 206 -25.37 35.03 37.00
C LYS A 206 -25.07 33.80 36.16
N LEU A 207 -26.08 33.02 35.81
CA LEU A 207 -25.92 31.86 34.93
C LEU A 207 -25.46 32.29 33.53
N PHE A 208 -26.09 33.31 32.95
CA PHE A 208 -25.74 33.83 31.63
C PHE A 208 -24.31 34.38 31.61
N GLN A 209 -23.94 35.14 32.63
CA GLN A 209 -22.57 35.63 32.80
C GLN A 209 -21.57 34.48 32.93
N GLY A 210 -21.87 33.45 33.72
CA GLY A 210 -21.03 32.25 33.82
C GLY A 210 -20.91 31.47 32.51
N ILE A 211 -21.96 31.42 31.69
CA ILE A 211 -21.91 30.83 30.34
C ILE A 211 -21.01 31.66 29.43
N GLN A 212 -21.14 32.99 29.46
CA GLN A 212 -20.33 33.88 28.64
C GLN A 212 -18.85 33.85 29.02
N GLU A 213 -18.54 33.78 30.31
CA GLU A 213 -17.18 33.62 30.83
C GLU A 213 -16.55 32.29 30.39
N ARG A 214 -17.33 31.18 30.44
CA ARG A 214 -16.87 29.90 29.88
C ARG A 214 -16.60 29.98 28.39
N GLN A 215 -17.48 30.61 27.61
CA GLN A 215 -17.28 30.82 26.17
C GLN A 215 -16.01 31.64 25.89
N ASN A 216 -15.77 32.70 26.67
CA ASN A 216 -14.57 33.51 26.55
C ASN A 216 -13.30 32.72 26.91
N SER A 217 -13.35 31.87 27.94
CA SER A 217 -12.25 30.98 28.30
C SER A 217 -11.95 29.97 27.18
N THR A 218 -12.97 29.30 26.64
CA THR A 218 -12.80 28.35 25.54
C THR A 218 -12.26 29.03 24.28
N ASN A 219 -12.69 30.26 23.99
CA ASN A 219 -12.18 31.03 22.86
C ASN A 219 -10.71 31.42 23.04
N LYS A 220 -10.29 31.76 24.26
CA LYS A 220 -8.89 32.05 24.58
C LYS A 220 -7.99 30.81 24.45
N GLU A 221 -8.49 29.66 24.90
CA GLU A 221 -7.80 28.37 24.72
C GLU A 221 -7.68 28.00 23.24
N LEU A 222 -8.75 28.17 22.47
CA LEU A 222 -8.76 27.94 21.02
C LEU A 222 -7.78 28.87 20.29
N ALA A 223 -7.73 30.16 20.63
CA ALA A 223 -6.76 31.09 20.07
C ALA A 223 -5.31 30.65 20.36
N THR A 224 -5.05 30.20 21.59
CA THR A 224 -3.72 29.69 21.99
C THR A 224 -3.34 28.43 21.21
N ALA A 225 -4.30 27.51 21.00
CA ALA A 225 -4.09 26.32 20.21
C ALA A 225 -3.80 26.63 18.73
N ILE A 226 -4.51 27.61 18.14
CA ILE A 226 -4.28 28.07 16.76
C ILE A 226 -2.87 28.65 16.61
N SER A 227 -2.40 29.49 17.55
CA SER A 227 -1.04 30.04 17.50
C SER A 227 0.04 28.95 17.57
N LYS A 228 -0.18 27.90 18.38
CA LYS A 228 0.74 26.74 18.44
C LYS A 228 0.73 25.92 17.14
N LEU A 229 -0.43 25.78 16.51
CA LEU A 229 -0.54 25.10 15.21
C LEU A 229 0.16 25.92 14.11
N ALA A 230 0.03 27.25 14.13
CA ALA A 230 0.69 28.12 13.16
C ALA A 230 2.23 28.01 13.26
N SER A 231 2.79 28.06 14.46
CA SER A 231 4.25 27.92 14.64
C SER A 231 4.75 26.52 14.25
N ALA A 232 3.98 25.47 14.53
CA ALA A 232 4.30 24.12 14.06
C ALA A 232 4.28 24.03 12.52
N GLN A 233 3.35 24.72 11.86
CA GLN A 233 3.26 24.76 10.41
C GLN A 233 4.46 25.47 9.76
N GLU A 234 4.94 26.57 10.34
CA GLU A 234 6.16 27.25 9.88
C GLU A 234 7.38 26.32 9.99
N GLY A 235 7.48 25.55 11.08
CA GLY A 235 8.51 24.52 11.24
C GLY A 235 8.47 23.46 10.13
N LEU A 236 7.28 22.98 9.78
CA LEU A 236 7.11 22.01 8.68
C LEU A 236 7.50 22.60 7.31
N GLN A 237 7.18 23.87 7.05
CA GLN A 237 7.59 24.54 5.81
C GLN A 237 9.11 24.70 5.72
N SER A 238 9.77 25.03 6.83
CA SER A 238 11.23 25.08 6.91
C SER A 238 11.87 23.72 6.58
N VAL A 239 11.34 22.64 7.17
CA VAL A 239 11.78 21.27 6.89
C VAL A 239 11.57 20.91 5.42
N ALA A 240 10.40 21.23 4.85
CA ALA A 240 10.11 20.98 3.43
C ALA A 240 11.15 21.66 2.52
N SER A 241 11.46 22.94 2.77
CA SER A 241 12.46 23.66 1.99
C SER A 241 13.87 23.07 2.10
N THR A 242 14.19 22.46 3.25
CA THR A 242 15.47 21.79 3.49
C THR A 242 15.54 20.47 2.73
N ILE A 243 14.42 19.73 2.68
CA ILE A 243 14.30 18.50 1.89
C ILE A 243 14.47 18.81 0.41
N ASP A 244 13.82 19.85 -0.12
CA ASP A 244 13.94 20.22 -1.54
C ASP A 244 15.40 20.52 -1.93
N LYS A 245 16.12 21.25 -1.06
CA LYS A 245 17.55 21.52 -1.25
C LYS A 245 18.39 20.24 -1.20
N ALA A 246 18.11 19.35 -0.25
CA ALA A 246 18.82 18.08 -0.12
C ALA A 246 18.59 17.17 -1.33
N VAL A 247 17.36 17.11 -1.84
CA VAL A 247 17.02 16.34 -3.06
C VAL A 247 17.74 16.89 -4.28
N ALA A 248 17.78 18.22 -4.45
CA ALA A 248 18.51 18.85 -5.55
C ALA A 248 20.02 18.55 -5.49
N ALA A 249 20.63 18.66 -4.31
CA ALA A 249 22.04 18.32 -4.11
C ALA A 249 22.32 16.83 -4.36
N GLN A 250 21.41 15.93 -3.98
CA GLN A 250 21.56 14.50 -4.24
C GLN A 250 21.46 14.18 -5.74
N LEU A 251 20.57 14.87 -6.48
CA LEU A 251 20.47 14.70 -7.93
C LEU A 251 21.76 15.13 -8.64
N GLU A 252 22.33 16.27 -8.23
CA GLU A 252 23.62 16.74 -8.75
C GLU A 252 24.75 15.75 -8.44
N SER A 253 24.81 15.24 -7.20
CA SER A 253 25.78 14.20 -6.81
C SER A 253 25.66 12.93 -7.65
N ASN A 254 24.43 12.46 -7.91
CA ASN A 254 24.20 11.28 -8.74
C ASN A 254 24.65 11.50 -10.20
N ASN A 255 24.39 12.69 -10.76
CA ASN A 255 24.83 13.02 -12.12
C ASN A 255 26.35 13.07 -12.23
N LEU A 256 27.04 13.69 -11.26
CA LEU A 256 28.50 13.72 -11.21
C LEU A 256 29.09 12.30 -11.08
N GLN A 257 28.46 11.44 -10.28
CA GLN A 257 28.87 10.03 -10.16
C GLN A 257 28.71 9.28 -11.50
N ALA A 258 27.60 9.51 -12.21
CA ALA A 258 27.38 8.91 -13.53
C ALA A 258 28.42 9.38 -14.55
N GLU A 259 28.78 10.67 -14.54
CA GLU A 259 29.82 11.22 -15.41
C GLU A 259 31.21 10.65 -15.06
N ALA A 260 31.54 10.54 -13.78
CA ALA A 260 32.78 9.91 -13.32
C ALA A 260 32.89 8.45 -13.81
N ASN A 261 31.81 7.68 -13.69
CA ASN A 261 31.76 6.31 -14.20
C ASN A 261 31.93 6.27 -15.73
N ARG A 262 31.32 7.21 -16.46
CA ARG A 262 31.48 7.33 -17.92
C ARG A 262 32.94 7.58 -18.29
N LEU A 263 33.59 8.56 -17.66
CA LEU A 263 34.99 8.90 -17.90
C LEU A 263 35.92 7.74 -17.55
N GLN A 264 35.65 7.01 -16.48
CA GLN A 264 36.42 5.83 -16.12
C GLN A 264 36.32 4.72 -17.19
N SER A 265 35.12 4.50 -17.74
CA SER A 265 34.93 3.54 -18.83
C SER A 265 35.68 3.96 -20.10
N GLU A 266 35.69 5.26 -20.40
CA GLU A 266 36.40 5.83 -21.55
C GLU A 266 37.92 5.71 -21.41
N ALA A 267 38.46 5.98 -20.21
CA ALA A 267 39.86 5.76 -19.89
C ALA A 267 40.27 4.29 -20.06
N ASN A 268 39.46 3.35 -19.55
CA ASN A 268 39.70 1.92 -19.72
C ASN A 268 39.66 1.49 -21.20
N ARG A 269 38.74 2.05 -21.99
CA ARG A 269 38.65 1.81 -23.44
C ARG A 269 39.92 2.27 -24.15
N LEU A 270 40.37 3.50 -23.89
CA LEU A 270 41.58 4.06 -24.49
C LEU A 270 42.83 3.28 -24.08
N GLN A 271 42.91 2.83 -22.83
CA GLN A 271 44.02 1.98 -22.38
C GLN A 271 44.06 0.65 -23.14
N THR A 272 42.89 0.04 -23.37
CA THR A 272 42.77 -1.20 -24.13
C THR A 272 43.18 -1.00 -25.59
N GLU A 273 42.76 0.11 -26.20
CA GLU A 273 43.11 0.48 -27.57
C GLU A 273 44.62 0.74 -27.70
N ALA A 274 45.24 1.44 -26.75
CA ALA A 274 46.68 1.64 -26.70
C ALA A 274 47.43 0.30 -26.59
N ASN A 275 47.00 -0.58 -25.68
CA ASN A 275 47.60 -1.92 -25.51
C ASN A 275 47.47 -2.76 -26.81
N ARG A 276 46.32 -2.67 -27.49
CA ARG A 276 46.10 -3.33 -28.78
C ARG A 276 47.05 -2.78 -29.86
N ASN A 277 47.20 -1.47 -29.95
CA ASN A 277 48.09 -0.82 -30.92
C ASN A 277 49.56 -1.17 -30.68
N ILE A 278 50.02 -1.16 -29.42
CA ILE A 278 51.37 -1.60 -29.04
C ILE A 278 51.59 -3.05 -29.47
N THR A 279 50.63 -3.93 -29.18
CA THR A 279 50.70 -5.34 -29.57
C THR A 279 50.78 -5.51 -31.09
N ALA A 280 49.98 -4.75 -31.85
CA ALA A 280 50.02 -4.76 -33.31
C ALA A 280 51.39 -4.33 -33.86
N LEU A 281 51.95 -3.23 -33.35
CA LEU A 281 53.28 -2.75 -33.75
C LEU A 281 54.39 -3.76 -33.42
N LEU A 282 54.34 -4.38 -32.24
CA LEU A 282 55.30 -5.43 -31.87
C LEU A 282 55.19 -6.64 -32.78
N THR A 283 53.97 -7.06 -33.16
CA THR A 283 53.79 -8.16 -34.10
C THR A 283 54.33 -7.85 -35.49
N GLU A 284 54.09 -6.65 -36.02
CA GLU A 284 54.64 -6.21 -37.30
C GLU A 284 56.17 -6.17 -37.27
N PHE A 285 56.75 -5.56 -36.23
CA PHE A 285 58.22 -5.51 -36.07
C PHE A 285 58.87 -6.90 -36.01
N LEU A 286 58.25 -7.85 -35.29
CA LEU A 286 58.74 -9.22 -35.21
C LEU A 286 58.63 -9.94 -36.56
N LEU A 287 57.54 -9.75 -37.30
CA LEU A 287 57.36 -10.32 -38.63
C LEU A 287 58.42 -9.78 -39.62
N ASP A 288 58.65 -8.46 -39.63
CA ASP A 288 59.69 -7.84 -40.46
C ASP A 288 61.09 -8.35 -40.12
N ARG A 289 61.39 -8.52 -38.83
CA ARG A 289 62.67 -9.09 -38.40
C ARG A 289 62.86 -10.54 -38.86
N GLN A 290 61.81 -11.36 -38.83
CA GLN A 290 61.85 -12.75 -39.30
C GLN A 290 61.96 -12.82 -40.83
N ARG A 291 61.31 -11.90 -41.55
CA ARG A 291 61.44 -11.74 -43.01
C ARG A 291 62.88 -11.40 -43.40
N ASN A 292 63.49 -10.43 -42.73
CA ASN A 292 64.88 -10.02 -43.00
C ASN A 292 65.92 -11.12 -42.71
N LYS A 293 65.60 -12.06 -41.81
CA LYS A 293 66.46 -13.23 -41.55
C LYS A 293 66.27 -14.39 -42.54
N GLY A 294 65.36 -14.27 -43.50
CA GLY A 294 65.05 -15.32 -44.48
C GLY A 294 64.29 -16.52 -43.91
N ILE A 295 63.71 -16.39 -42.71
CA ILE A 295 63.07 -17.49 -41.96
C ILE A 295 61.61 -17.71 -42.41
N LEU A 296 60.94 -16.69 -42.98
CA LEU A 296 59.55 -16.75 -43.44
C LEU A 296 59.44 -16.72 -44.98
N SER A 297 59.01 -17.83 -45.58
CA SER A 297 58.60 -17.92 -46.99
C SER A 297 57.18 -17.33 -47.18
N HIS A 298 56.92 -16.72 -48.35
CA HIS A 298 55.64 -16.07 -48.72
C HIS A 298 54.39 -16.96 -48.48
N SER A 299 54.55 -18.28 -48.51
CA SER A 299 53.47 -19.26 -48.26
C SER A 299 53.01 -19.33 -46.79
N SER A 300 53.85 -18.95 -45.83
CA SER A 300 53.52 -19.08 -44.39
C SER A 300 52.71 -17.89 -43.85
N LEU A 301 52.72 -16.75 -44.55
CA LEU A 301 52.06 -15.50 -44.16
C LEU A 301 50.53 -15.54 -44.34
N VAL A 302 50.04 -16.30 -45.34
CA VAL A 302 48.61 -16.42 -45.63
C VAL A 302 47.87 -17.23 -44.55
N ALA A 303 48.54 -18.21 -43.94
CA ALA A 303 47.93 -19.09 -42.93
C ALA A 303 47.73 -18.41 -41.55
N THR A 304 48.60 -17.46 -41.17
CA THR A 304 48.51 -16.77 -39.87
C THR A 304 47.49 -15.62 -39.89
N PHE A 305 47.33 -14.93 -41.02
CA PHE A 305 46.30 -13.89 -41.18
C PHE A 305 44.88 -14.46 -41.24
N SER A 306 44.68 -15.64 -41.85
CA SER A 306 43.37 -16.29 -41.94
C SER A 306 42.84 -16.77 -40.57
N LYS A 307 43.72 -17.26 -39.67
CA LYS A 307 43.31 -17.69 -38.32
C LYS A 307 42.96 -16.54 -37.36
N LYS A 308 43.55 -15.35 -37.53
CA LYS A 308 43.28 -14.20 -36.63
C LYS A 308 41.96 -13.48 -36.91
N SER A 309 41.43 -13.55 -38.14
CA SER A 309 40.11 -12.99 -38.45
C SER A 309 38.96 -13.76 -37.80
N TYR A 310 39.14 -15.06 -37.49
CA TYR A 310 38.10 -15.89 -36.86
C TYR A 310 38.08 -15.86 -35.32
N SER A 311 39.09 -15.27 -34.66
CA SER A 311 39.20 -15.33 -33.19
C SER A 311 38.90 -14.00 -32.48
N SER A 312 38.62 -12.91 -33.21
CA SER A 312 38.33 -11.58 -32.64
C SER A 312 36.84 -11.29 -32.42
N GLU A 313 35.93 -12.16 -32.87
CA GLU A 313 34.48 -11.96 -32.75
C GLU A 313 33.85 -12.57 -31.48
N TYR A 314 34.61 -13.25 -30.62
CA TYR A 314 34.04 -14.00 -29.47
C TYR A 314 34.32 -13.41 -28.08
N LEU A 315 34.78 -12.17 -27.94
CA LEU A 315 35.03 -11.55 -26.64
C LEU A 315 34.39 -10.18 -26.49
N GLN A 316 33.09 -10.07 -26.85
CA GLN A 316 32.33 -8.84 -26.64
C GLN A 316 30.87 -9.09 -26.26
N THR A 317 30.64 -10.01 -25.31
CA THR A 317 29.41 -10.06 -24.50
C THR A 317 29.76 -10.59 -23.12
N ASN A 318 29.94 -9.68 -22.15
CA ASN A 318 29.64 -9.82 -20.72
C ASN A 318 29.88 -8.47 -20.04
#